data_AF-A0ABD1DTJ5-F1
#
_entry.id   AF-A0ABD1DTJ5-F1
#
_cell.length_a   1.000
_cell.length_b   1.000
_cell.length_c   1.000
_cell.angle_alpha   90.00
_cell.angle_beta   90.00
_cell.angle_gamma   90.00
#
_symmetry.space_group_name_H-M   'P 1'
#
loop_
_entity.id
_entity.type
_entity.pdbx_description
1 polymer ?
#
loop_
_entity_poly.entity_id
_entity_poly.type
_entity_poly.pdbx_seq_one_letter_code
_entity_poly.pdbx_strand_id
1 'polypeptide(L)'
;MCVLGKRLLKDIAVDNCTKEAGGPLYNIFCEDGGECDPYFKEHNVSLIRGIKGLRSGVFFDNIFPSFLQEGQFISYGMDPDDIEPLDRPSYNQVFADCTTAFTILIGIFFPSVT
;
A
#
# COMPACT_ATOMS: atom_id res chain seq x y z
N MET A 1 4.30 -5.93 -8.66
CA MET A 1 3.31 -5.21 -7.82
C MET A 1 3.28 -3.76 -8.26
N CYS A 2 2.08 -3.20 -8.34
CA CYS A 2 1.88 -1.81 -8.70
C CYS A 2 1.86 -0.94 -7.44
N VAL A 3 2.63 0.15 -7.45
CA VAL A 3 2.80 1.03 -6.30
C VAL A 3 2.58 2.47 -6.76
N LEU A 4 1.71 3.19 -6.06
CA LEU A 4 1.45 4.61 -6.28
C LEU A 4 2.18 5.40 -5.19
N GLY A 5 3.22 6.14 -5.56
CA GLY A 5 4.11 6.79 -4.58
C GLY A 5 4.74 5.75 -3.67
N LYS A 6 4.24 5.68 -2.43
CA LYS A 6 4.63 4.65 -1.46
C LYS A 6 3.50 3.67 -1.13
N ARG A 7 2.26 3.91 -1.57
CA ARG A 7 1.07 3.08 -1.30
C ARG A 7 0.99 1.88 -2.23
N LEU A 8 0.61 0.72 -1.68
CA LEU A 8 0.40 -0.50 -2.44
C LEU A 8 -1.00 -0.53 -3.05
N LEU A 9 -1.10 -0.95 -4.31
CA LEU A 9 -2.37 -1.11 -5.01
C LEU A 9 -2.76 -2.59 -5.18
N LYS A 10 -4.05 -2.86 -5.02
CA LYS A 10 -4.73 -4.15 -5.16
C LYS A 10 -5.24 -4.36 -6.59
N ASP A 11 -5.27 -5.62 -7.02
CA ASP A 11 -5.99 -6.13 -8.20
C ASP A 11 -5.74 -5.39 -9.53
N ILE A 12 -4.56 -4.80 -9.70
CA ILE A 12 -4.11 -4.26 -10.99
C ILE A 12 -3.17 -5.25 -11.66
N ALA A 13 -3.50 -5.62 -12.91
CA ALA A 13 -2.59 -6.36 -13.78
C ALA A 13 -1.28 -5.58 -13.92
N VAL A 14 -0.15 -6.26 -13.74
CA VAL A 14 1.19 -5.65 -13.75
C VAL A 14 1.44 -4.84 -15.02
N ASP A 15 0.92 -5.30 -16.15
CA ASP A 15 1.07 -4.64 -17.45
C ASP A 15 0.31 -3.31 -17.55
N ASN A 16 -0.71 -3.10 -16.71
CA ASN A 16 -1.59 -1.92 -16.70
C ASN A 16 -1.27 -0.94 -15.55
N CYS A 17 -0.08 -1.02 -14.97
CA CYS A 17 0.37 -0.14 -13.91
C CYS A 17 0.89 1.20 -14.47
N THR A 18 0.02 1.93 -15.16
CA THR A 18 0.33 3.22 -15.80
C THR A 18 -0.73 4.27 -15.46
N LYS A 19 -0.34 5.55 -15.59
CA LYS A 19 -1.22 6.71 -15.36
C LYS A 19 -1.91 7.22 -16.63
N GLU A 20 -2.04 6.38 -17.65
CA GLU A 20 -2.60 6.80 -18.94
C GLU A 20 -4.07 7.21 -18.80
N ALA A 21 -4.44 8.36 -19.39
CA ALA A 21 -5.81 8.85 -19.36
C ALA A 21 -6.76 7.84 -20.02
N GLY A 22 -7.82 7.44 -19.31
CA GLY A 22 -8.75 6.39 -19.74
C GLY A 22 -8.28 4.96 -19.45
N GLY A 23 -7.08 4.79 -18.90
CA GLY A 23 -6.59 3.50 -18.41
C GLY A 23 -7.35 3.01 -17.17
N PRO A 24 -7.22 1.73 -16.80
CA PRO A 24 -7.94 1.16 -15.67
C PRO A 24 -7.60 1.84 -14.35
N LEU A 25 -6.33 2.24 -14.17
CA LEU A 25 -5.88 2.96 -12.98
C LEU A 25 -6.46 4.38 -12.94
N TYR A 26 -6.45 5.07 -14.08
CA TYR A 26 -7.03 6.42 -14.18
C TYR A 26 -8.53 6.41 -13.86
N ASN A 27 -9.29 5.45 -14.37
CA ASN A 27 -10.74 5.37 -14.13
C ASN A 27 -11.09 5.04 -12.67
N ILE A 28 -10.16 4.45 -11.91
CA ILE A 28 -10.35 4.19 -10.48
C ILE A 28 -10.14 5.48 -9.68
N PHE A 29 -9.08 6.23 -9.99
CA PHE A 29 -8.67 7.39 -9.19
C PHE A 29 -9.25 8.73 -9.67
N CYS A 30 -9.83 8.77 -10.87
CA CYS A 30 -10.48 9.92 -11.46
C CYS A 30 -11.96 9.59 -11.70
N GLU A 31 -12.86 10.32 -11.04
CA GLU A 31 -14.29 10.21 -11.33
C GLU A 31 -14.63 10.80 -12.71
N ASP A 32 -15.79 10.41 -13.25
CA ASP A 32 -16.38 10.91 -14.50
C ASP A 32 -16.72 12.41 -14.37
N GLY A 33 -15.69 13.24 -14.50
CA GLY A 33 -15.72 14.68 -14.25
C GLY A 33 -14.34 15.34 -14.17
N GLY A 34 -13.26 14.55 -14.15
CA GLY A 34 -11.88 15.04 -14.20
C GLY A 34 -11.28 15.41 -12.85
N GLU A 35 -12.05 15.27 -11.76
CA GLU A 35 -11.50 15.40 -10.41
C GLU A 35 -10.84 14.08 -9.98
N CYS A 36 -9.52 13.99 -10.19
CA CYS A 36 -8.74 12.88 -9.64
C CYS A 36 -8.29 13.13 -8.21
N ASP A 37 -8.08 12.02 -7.50
CA ASP A 37 -7.46 12.00 -6.18
C ASP A 37 -6.15 12.81 -6.14
N PRO A 38 -5.95 13.68 -5.12
CA PRO A 38 -4.75 14.52 -5.03
C PRO A 38 -3.46 13.71 -4.94
N TYR A 39 -3.47 12.62 -4.16
CA TYR A 39 -2.30 11.76 -4.01
C TYR A 39 -1.95 11.09 -5.34
N PHE A 40 -2.96 10.67 -6.11
CA PHE A 40 -2.75 10.15 -7.47
C PHE A 40 -2.16 11.18 -8.44
N LYS A 41 -2.50 12.47 -8.32
CA LYS A 41 -1.91 13.53 -9.16
C LYS A 41 -0.44 13.79 -8.80
N GLU A 42 -0.13 13.83 -7.51
CA GLU A 42 1.19 14.22 -7.00
C GLU A 42 2.24 13.10 -7.10
N HIS A 43 1.84 11.83 -6.95
CA HIS A 43 2.79 10.72 -6.79
C HIS A 43 2.86 9.81 -8.01
N ASN A 44 4.05 9.46 -8.48
CA ASN A 44 4.22 8.58 -9.64
C ASN A 44 3.83 7.12 -9.36
N VAL A 45 3.42 6.40 -10.42
CA VAL A 45 3.16 4.97 -10.37
C VAL A 45 4.43 4.21 -10.77
N SER A 46 4.74 3.13 -10.06
CA SER A 46 5.91 2.29 -10.32
C SER A 46 5.61 0.81 -10.20
N LEU A 47 6.35 0.02 -10.97
CA LEU A 47 6.33 -1.43 -10.92
C LEU A 47 7.51 -1.95 -10.10
N ILE A 48 7.19 -2.61 -8.99
CA ILE A 48 8.18 -3.15 -8.06
C ILE A 48 8.07 -4.68 -8.05
N ARG A 49 9.19 -5.37 -7.86
CA ARG A 49 9.21 -6.83 -7.61
C ARG A 49 8.88 -7.09 -6.15
N GLY A 50 7.88 -7.95 -5.89
CA GLY A 50 7.52 -8.34 -4.53
C GLY A 50 8.61 -9.16 -3.85
N ILE A 51 9.19 -10.13 -4.57
CA ILE A 51 10.33 -10.91 -4.11
C ILE A 51 11.61 -10.34 -4.72
N LYS A 52 12.39 -9.61 -3.91
CA LYS A 52 13.64 -8.96 -4.34
C LYS A 52 14.87 -9.87 -4.24
N GLY A 53 14.79 -10.95 -3.46
CA GLY A 53 15.87 -11.94 -3.26
C GLY A 53 16.90 -11.53 -2.20
N LEU A 54 17.66 -12.51 -1.68
CA LEU A 54 18.53 -12.31 -0.50
C LEU A 54 19.68 -11.31 -0.70
N ARG A 55 20.19 -11.18 -1.93
CA ARG A 55 21.28 -10.24 -2.26
C ARG A 55 20.82 -8.78 -2.44
N SER A 56 19.51 -8.51 -2.38
CA SER A 56 18.96 -7.18 -2.67
C SER A 56 19.18 -6.12 -1.59
N GLY A 57 19.66 -6.50 -0.41
CA GLY A 57 19.84 -5.58 0.72
C GLY A 57 18.57 -5.24 1.50
N VAL A 58 17.41 -5.76 1.07
CA VAL A 58 16.09 -5.44 1.66
C VAL A 58 15.91 -5.92 3.10
N PHE A 59 16.84 -6.74 3.59
CA PHE A 59 16.83 -7.18 4.98
C PHE A 59 16.84 -5.98 5.93
N PHE A 60 17.68 -4.98 5.67
CA PHE A 60 17.81 -3.81 6.55
C PHE A 60 16.55 -2.91 6.51
N ASP A 61 15.85 -2.87 5.38
CA ASP A 61 14.60 -2.12 5.24
C ASP A 61 13.45 -2.72 6.07
N ASN A 62 13.57 -3.99 6.48
CA ASN A 62 12.52 -4.74 7.20
C ASN A 62 12.86 -5.03 8.67
N ILE A 63 13.91 -4.40 9.24
CA ILE A 63 14.31 -4.61 10.64
C ILE A 63 13.34 -3.96 11.62
N PHE A 64 12.84 -2.77 11.28
CA PHE A 64 11.99 -2.00 12.18
C PHE A 64 10.53 -2.45 12.13
N PRO A 65 9.80 -2.37 13.25
CA PRO A 65 8.40 -2.73 13.29
C PRO A 65 7.54 -1.74 12.50
N SER A 66 6.45 -2.27 11.93
CA SER A 66 5.41 -1.49 11.25
C SER A 66 4.06 -1.85 11.86
N PHE A 67 3.71 -1.21 12.98
CA PHE A 67 2.40 -1.36 13.59
C PHE A 67 1.42 -0.37 12.98
N LEU A 68 0.32 -0.90 12.46
CA LEU A 68 -0.76 -0.14 11.83
C LEU A 68 -2.07 -0.33 12.58
N GLN A 69 -2.91 0.70 12.56
CA GLN A 69 -4.30 0.65 12.97
C GLN A 69 -5.19 0.13 11.85
N GLU A 70 -6.34 -0.42 12.22
CA GLU A 70 -7.36 -0.87 11.27
C GLU A 70 -7.73 0.25 10.28
N GLY A 71 -7.75 -0.06 8.99
CA GLY A 71 -8.08 0.87 7.91
C GLY A 71 -6.93 1.74 7.42
N GLN A 72 -5.76 1.74 8.06
CA GLN A 72 -4.57 2.45 7.56
C GLN A 72 -3.99 1.77 6.31
N PHE A 73 -3.49 2.57 5.36
CA PHE A 73 -2.89 2.04 4.13
C PHE A 73 -1.53 1.42 4.37
N ILE A 74 -1.27 0.32 3.66
CA ILE A 74 0.05 -0.31 3.62
C ILE A 74 0.93 0.49 2.65
N SER A 75 1.99 1.08 3.18
CA SER A 75 2.94 1.87 2.40
C SER A 75 4.39 1.59 2.78
N TYR A 76 5.32 2.05 1.95
CA TYR A 76 6.74 2.03 2.28
C TYR A 76 7.08 3.19 3.23
N GLY A 77 7.40 2.87 4.48
CA GLY A 77 7.72 3.86 5.50
C GLY A 77 6.54 4.13 6.44
N MET A 78 6.70 5.11 7.32
CA MET A 78 5.74 5.42 8.39
C MET A 78 5.21 6.87 8.31
N ASP A 79 5.31 7.48 7.12
CA ASP A 79 4.87 8.86 6.92
C ASP A 79 3.33 8.94 6.96
N PRO A 80 2.73 9.83 7.78
CA PRO A 80 1.28 9.94 7.91
C PRO A 80 0.58 10.20 6.57
N ASP A 81 1.17 11.03 5.72
CA ASP A 81 0.63 11.36 4.39
C ASP A 81 0.44 10.13 3.50
N ASP A 82 1.25 9.09 3.70
CA ASP A 82 1.18 7.85 2.92
C ASP A 82 0.24 6.81 3.55
N ILE A 83 0.07 6.84 4.87
CA ILE A 83 -0.64 5.80 5.64
C ILE A 83 -2.09 6.18 5.92
N GLU A 84 -2.36 7.45 6.18
CA GLU A 84 -3.67 7.89 6.59
C GLU A 84 -4.63 7.92 5.40
N PRO A 85 -5.81 7.29 5.51
CA PRO A 85 -6.85 7.44 4.51
C PRO A 85 -7.35 8.88 4.53
N LEU A 86 -7.27 9.55 3.39
CA LEU A 86 -7.98 10.81 3.18
C LEU A 86 -9.49 10.51 3.18
N ASP A 87 -10.31 11.51 3.51
CA ASP A 87 -11.77 11.45 3.73
C ASP A 87 -12.59 11.16 2.44
N ARG A 88 -12.01 10.40 1.51
CA ARG A 88 -12.53 9.99 0.20
C ARG A 88 -12.69 8.47 0.20
N PRO A 89 -13.62 7.91 -0.60
CA PRO A 89 -13.81 6.46 -0.63
C PRO A 89 -12.49 5.74 -0.88
N SER A 90 -12.20 4.73 -0.04
CA SER A 90 -11.02 3.88 -0.24
C SER A 90 -11.08 3.28 -1.63
N TYR A 91 -10.12 3.65 -2.48
CA TYR A 91 -9.96 3.09 -3.80
C TYR A 91 -9.30 1.70 -3.67
N ASN A 92 -8.63 1.27 -4.74
CA ASN A 92 -7.91 0.00 -4.81
C ASN A 92 -6.61 -0.04 -3.97
N GLN A 93 -6.45 0.76 -2.91
CA GLN A 93 -5.29 0.65 -2.03
C GLN A 93 -5.41 -0.57 -1.10
N VAL A 94 -4.27 -1.12 -0.71
CA VAL A 94 -4.20 -2.16 0.32
C VAL A 94 -4.18 -1.51 1.70
N PHE A 95 -5.03 -1.95 2.61
CA PHE A 95 -5.13 -1.44 3.97
C PHE A 95 -4.94 -2.56 5.01
N ALA A 96 -4.65 -2.16 6.24
CA ALA A 96 -4.55 -3.05 7.39
C ALA A 96 -5.95 -3.50 7.84
N ASP A 97 -6.18 -4.82 7.82
CA ASP A 97 -7.47 -5.44 8.18
C ASP A 97 -7.76 -5.38 9.69
N CYS A 98 -6.73 -5.28 10.53
CA CYS A 98 -6.86 -5.19 11.98
C CYS A 98 -5.76 -4.30 12.56
N THR A 99 -6.04 -3.72 13.73
CA THR A 99 -5.01 -3.02 14.52
C THR A 99 -3.98 -4.01 15.05
N THR A 100 -2.70 -3.69 14.88
CA THR A 100 -1.57 -4.55 15.27
C THR A 100 -0.76 -3.94 16.41
N ALA A 101 -0.31 -4.78 17.33
CA ALA A 101 0.57 -4.41 18.43
C ALA A 101 1.43 -5.62 18.85
N PHE A 102 2.55 -5.37 19.52
CA PHE A 102 3.49 -6.42 19.96
C PHE A 102 2.80 -7.53 20.77
N THR A 103 1.95 -7.15 21.74
CA THR A 103 1.24 -8.10 22.60
C THR A 103 0.20 -8.93 21.83
N ILE A 104 -0.46 -8.35 20.82
CA ILE A 104 -1.41 -9.05 19.94
C ILE A 104 -0.66 -10.12 19.13
N LEU A 105 0.49 -9.77 18.53
CA LEU A 105 1.27 -10.71 17.71
C LEU A 105 1.83 -11.88 18.54
N ILE A 106 2.25 -11.64 19.79
CA ILE A 106 2.63 -12.73 20.70
C ILE A 106 1.46 -13.68 20.93
N GLY A 107 0.27 -13.14 21.20
CA GLY A 107 -0.93 -13.95 21.43
C GLY A 107 -1.30 -14.82 20.22
N ILE A 108 -1.14 -14.28 19.00
CA ILE A 108 -1.39 -15.03 17.75
C ILE A 108 -0.35 -16.13 17.53
N PHE A 109 0.93 -15.88 17.85
CA PHE A 109 2.00 -16.84 17.61
C PHE A 109 2.06 -17.96 18.66
N PHE A 110 1.63 -17.68 19.90
CA PHE A 110 1.75 -18.60 21.03
C PHE A 110 1.24 -20.04 20.78
N PRO A 111 0.09 -20.27 20.11
CA PRO A 111 -0.40 -21.62 19.80
C PRO A 111 0.51 -22.44 18.88
N SER A 112 1.52 -21.84 18.26
CA SER A 112 2.44 -22.54 17.35
C SER A 112 3.55 -23.32 18.09
N VAL A 113 3.77 -23.02 19.36
CA VAL A 113 4.81 -23.66 20.20
C VAL A 113 4.25 -24.54 21.33
N THR A 114 2.92 -24.65 21.40
CA THR A 114 2.19 -25.53 22.31
C THR A 114 1.77 -26.81 21.60
#